data_AF-A0A8J8NS17-F1
#
_entry.id   AF-A0A8J8NS17-F1
#
_cell.length_a   1.000
_cell.length_b   1.000
_cell.length_c   1.000
_cell.angle_alpha   90.00
_cell.angle_beta   90.00
_cell.angle_gamma   90.00
#
_symmetry.space_group_name_H-M   'P 1'
#
loop_
_entity.id
_entity.type
_entity.pdbx_description
1 polymer ?
#
loop_
_entity_poly.entity_id
_entity_poly.type
_entity_poly.pdbx_seq_one_letter_code
_entity_poly.pdbx_strand_id
1 'polypeptide(L)'
;MFYHGVIFYAQSQYFQGKTCYTEMPHLNRWFLVEIMTFYGSIIAAVCFLAISYLFKRQENENIRHIKQDFDFLQFSENDYYYFGLFAPQIIVSMQVFYQESGHNCEGSSYLTPLVILIITQIAQVGGTIHTIIYGDHIVAKEKSERNAAALANCYKAVVPILVWCYIMVALWTIDGCELFIYVWLQTYCILFGLNSLFCFPRLIVSMMGEKELSEEKKKNLNEAMINNSTSINVNLEESEQRVLELDEDFYALAFLGYHKETRERYNLRPSNVASMFQGAIGIFVFQATLSSLVLYHFFSSGFELTQGDYPVFLMRFICAFMLHLNLQKEVLQGSNLLKYLNNHEEDFVGIFAPSIIARMQIVVTLFTEIINIILICGQSDVMDCIFNFIALGVIAELDNYYFRTITIPFKEAIRDPLPIKKSSKEIELKKMTTSSRFMRFEYKSIRFFYVSFYYYFTPYLTCIFTYVLAEYSQDKKLI
;
A
#
# COMPACT_ATOMS: atom_id res chain seq x y z
N MET A 1 1.31 4.58 16.14
CA MET A 1 1.87 3.38 16.79
C MET A 1 1.32 3.12 18.19
N PHE A 2 1.37 4.08 19.14
CA PHE A 2 0.91 3.82 20.53
C PHE A 2 -0.54 3.32 20.63
N TYR A 3 -1.47 3.93 19.89
CA TYR A 3 -2.87 3.45 19.77
C TYR A 3 -2.99 2.03 19.21
N HIS A 4 -2.17 1.67 18.21
CA HIS A 4 -2.17 0.32 17.65
C HIS A 4 -1.70 -0.68 18.71
N GLY A 5 -0.67 -0.33 19.49
CA GLY A 5 -0.21 -1.14 20.62
C GLY A 5 -1.26 -1.30 21.72
N VAL A 6 -2.06 -0.27 22.01
CA VAL A 6 -3.11 -0.32 23.03
C VAL A 6 -4.30 -1.17 22.58
N ILE A 7 -4.76 -1.03 21.33
CA ILE A 7 -5.79 -1.93 20.78
C ILE A 7 -5.25 -3.37 20.76
N PHE A 8 -4.04 -3.58 20.29
CA PHE A 8 -3.43 -4.91 20.25
C PHE A 8 -3.24 -5.52 21.65
N TYR A 9 -2.95 -4.70 22.67
CA TYR A 9 -2.88 -5.13 24.07
C TYR A 9 -4.26 -5.45 24.64
N ALA A 10 -5.27 -4.61 24.39
CA ALA A 10 -6.65 -4.90 24.78
C ALA A 10 -7.15 -6.18 24.10
N GLN A 11 -6.77 -6.39 22.83
CA GLN A 11 -7.04 -7.61 22.08
C GLN A 11 -6.40 -8.83 22.71
N SER A 12 -5.11 -8.74 23.01
CA SER A 12 -4.37 -9.78 23.73
C SER A 12 -5.03 -10.14 25.06
N GLN A 13 -5.34 -9.14 25.89
CA GLN A 13 -5.91 -9.36 27.23
C GLN A 13 -7.31 -9.98 27.14
N TYR A 14 -8.11 -9.55 26.17
CA TYR A 14 -9.42 -10.12 25.89
C TYR A 14 -9.34 -11.61 25.54
N PHE A 15 -8.43 -11.99 24.64
CA PHE A 15 -8.27 -13.39 24.24
C PHE A 15 -7.65 -14.27 25.33
N GLN A 16 -6.74 -13.73 26.16
CA GLN A 16 -6.20 -14.47 27.32
C GLN A 16 -7.28 -14.77 28.39
N GLY A 17 -8.30 -13.92 28.51
CA GLY A 17 -9.39 -14.11 29.47
C GLY A 17 -10.42 -15.17 29.09
N LYS A 18 -10.48 -15.62 27.81
CA LYS A 18 -11.52 -16.53 27.31
C LYS A 18 -11.59 -17.89 28.04
N THR A 19 -10.53 -18.33 28.72
CA THR A 19 -10.58 -19.56 29.52
C THR A 19 -11.43 -19.45 30.78
N CYS A 20 -11.79 -18.24 31.24
CA CYS A 20 -12.65 -18.02 32.42
C CYS A 20 -14.02 -17.40 32.12
N TYR A 21 -14.26 -16.85 30.92
CA TYR A 21 -15.47 -16.08 30.60
C TYR A 21 -16.26 -16.71 29.44
N THR A 22 -16.84 -17.88 29.67
CA THR A 22 -17.81 -18.50 28.74
C THR A 22 -19.18 -17.79 28.73
N GLU A 23 -19.41 -16.82 29.62
CA GLU A 23 -20.76 -16.27 29.86
C GLU A 23 -21.02 -14.87 29.29
N MET A 24 -20.07 -14.24 28.58
CA MET A 24 -20.26 -12.88 28.04
C MET A 24 -20.24 -12.81 26.50
N PRO A 25 -21.32 -13.28 25.83
CA PRO A 25 -21.44 -13.24 24.37
C PRO A 25 -21.47 -11.80 23.80
N HIS A 26 -21.81 -10.80 24.62
CA HIS A 26 -21.87 -9.40 24.21
C HIS A 26 -20.48 -8.77 24.03
N LEU A 27 -19.51 -9.14 24.88
CA LEU A 27 -18.14 -8.62 24.83
C LEU A 27 -17.39 -9.08 23.56
N ASN A 28 -17.62 -10.33 23.11
CA ASN A 28 -17.05 -10.86 21.85
C ASN A 28 -17.53 -10.04 20.64
N ARG A 29 -18.81 -9.68 20.64
CA ARG A 29 -19.44 -8.94 19.52
C ARG A 29 -18.94 -7.51 19.45
N TRP A 30 -18.81 -6.85 20.59
CA TRP A 30 -18.34 -5.48 20.66
C TRP A 30 -16.88 -5.35 20.21
N PHE A 31 -16.06 -6.29 20.64
CA PHE A 31 -14.66 -6.40 20.24
C PHE A 31 -14.48 -6.66 18.74
N LEU A 32 -15.32 -7.52 18.15
CA LEU A 32 -15.36 -7.71 16.70
C LEU A 32 -15.73 -6.40 15.97
N VAL A 33 -16.69 -5.64 16.49
CA VAL A 33 -17.07 -4.32 15.93
C VAL A 33 -15.89 -3.35 16.00
N GLU A 34 -15.11 -3.34 17.09
CA GLU A 34 -13.93 -2.47 17.22
C GLU A 34 -12.82 -2.86 16.22
N ILE A 35 -12.56 -4.17 16.06
CA ILE A 35 -11.66 -4.71 15.03
C ILE A 35 -12.11 -4.29 13.64
N MET A 36 -13.39 -4.50 13.31
CA MET A 36 -13.94 -4.17 11.99
C MET A 36 -13.95 -2.66 11.73
N THR A 37 -14.18 -1.84 12.76
CA THR A 37 -14.12 -0.37 12.66
C THR A 37 -12.69 0.10 12.44
N PHE A 38 -11.74 -0.48 13.16
CA PHE A 38 -10.32 -0.19 13.00
C PHE A 38 -9.83 -0.54 11.58
N TYR A 39 -10.05 -1.79 11.13
CA TYR A 39 -9.65 -2.21 9.78
C TYR A 39 -10.45 -1.49 8.68
N GLY A 40 -11.73 -1.17 8.92
CA GLY A 40 -12.55 -0.36 8.02
C GLY A 40 -12.02 1.06 7.86
N SER A 41 -11.60 1.72 8.95
CA SER A 41 -10.97 3.04 8.90
C SER A 41 -9.63 3.03 8.17
N ILE A 42 -8.86 1.96 8.34
CA ILE A 42 -7.65 1.69 7.57
C ILE A 42 -7.97 1.59 6.07
N ILE A 43 -8.91 0.73 5.66
CA ILE A 43 -9.27 0.54 4.26
C ILE A 43 -9.80 1.85 3.67
N ALA A 44 -10.60 2.60 4.42
CA ALA A 44 -11.08 3.92 4.00
C ALA A 44 -9.93 4.91 3.78
N ALA A 45 -8.93 4.94 4.67
CA ALA A 45 -7.73 5.76 4.51
C ALA A 45 -6.92 5.35 3.27
N VAL A 46 -6.78 4.04 3.00
CA VAL A 46 -6.14 3.53 1.77
C VAL A 46 -6.87 3.97 0.53
N CYS A 47 -8.19 3.78 0.50
CA CYS A 47 -9.03 4.21 -0.61
C CYS A 47 -8.92 5.73 -0.81
N PHE A 48 -8.92 6.51 0.27
CA PHE A 48 -8.71 7.96 0.21
C PHE A 48 -7.34 8.33 -0.36
N LEU A 49 -6.26 7.67 0.07
CA LEU A 49 -4.91 7.89 -0.46
C LEU A 49 -4.80 7.48 -1.93
N ALA A 50 -5.39 6.33 -2.31
CA ALA A 50 -5.45 5.84 -3.67
C ALA A 50 -6.20 6.83 -4.58
N ILE A 51 -7.38 7.28 -4.16
CA ILE A 51 -8.17 8.30 -4.83
C ILE A 51 -7.35 9.61 -4.92
N SER A 52 -6.81 10.10 -3.81
CA SER A 52 -6.00 11.32 -3.78
C SER A 52 -4.78 11.25 -4.69
N TYR A 53 -4.11 10.09 -4.78
CA TYR A 53 -3.00 9.86 -5.69
C TYR A 53 -3.44 9.92 -7.16
N LEU A 54 -4.56 9.26 -7.48
CA LEU A 54 -5.14 9.26 -8.82
C LEU A 54 -5.66 10.65 -9.24
N PHE A 55 -6.11 11.46 -8.28
CA PHE A 55 -6.70 12.78 -8.50
C PHE A 55 -5.79 13.97 -8.14
N LYS A 56 -4.52 13.76 -7.76
CA LYS A 56 -3.58 14.86 -7.46
C LYS A 56 -3.30 15.64 -8.75
N ARG A 57 -4.13 16.66 -8.98
CA ARG A 57 -4.03 17.61 -10.08
C ARG A 57 -2.62 18.20 -10.08
N GLN A 58 -2.04 18.38 -11.27
CA GLN A 58 -0.77 19.08 -11.45
C GLN A 58 -0.88 20.49 -10.84
N GLU A 59 -0.48 20.66 -9.58
CA GLU A 59 -0.17 21.96 -9.03
C GLU A 59 1.01 22.57 -9.80
N ASN A 60 0.91 23.88 -10.04
CA ASN A 60 1.86 24.69 -10.80
C ASN A 60 3.32 24.40 -10.44
N GLU A 61 4.13 24.21 -11.48
CA GLU A 61 5.52 23.74 -11.39
C GLU A 61 6.44 24.67 -10.58
N ASN A 62 6.09 25.95 -10.45
CA ASN A 62 6.91 26.95 -9.75
C ASN A 62 6.99 26.77 -8.23
N ILE A 63 6.08 26.02 -7.59
CA ILE A 63 6.12 25.78 -6.12
C ILE A 63 6.84 24.46 -5.79
N ARG A 64 7.14 23.62 -6.79
CA ARG A 64 7.70 22.27 -6.57
C ARG A 64 9.22 22.21 -6.38
N HIS A 65 9.96 23.22 -6.80
CA HIS A 65 11.44 23.19 -6.70
C HIS A 65 11.97 23.28 -5.26
N ILE A 66 11.14 23.65 -4.28
CA ILE A 66 11.52 23.76 -2.86
C ILE A 66 10.99 22.58 -2.02
N LYS A 67 10.22 21.64 -2.61
CA LYS A 67 9.41 20.67 -1.83
C LYS A 67 9.57 19.19 -2.21
N GLN A 68 10.51 18.80 -3.08
CA GLN A 68 10.59 17.43 -3.60
C GLN A 68 11.39 16.43 -2.76
N ASP A 69 12.10 16.88 -1.73
CA ASP A 69 12.68 15.99 -0.70
C ASP A 69 11.74 15.72 0.47
N PHE A 70 10.53 16.31 0.45
CA PHE A 70 9.50 15.93 1.40
C PHE A 70 8.87 14.61 0.98
N ASP A 71 9.36 13.58 1.65
CA ASP A 71 8.70 12.32 1.96
C ASP A 71 7.17 12.45 1.80
N PHE A 72 6.56 11.51 1.06
CA PHE A 72 5.11 11.45 0.83
C PHE A 72 4.30 11.38 2.15
N LEU A 73 5.00 11.25 3.28
CA LEU A 73 4.56 11.17 4.66
C LEU A 73 4.62 12.49 5.45
N GLN A 74 5.06 13.62 4.90
CA GLN A 74 4.70 14.90 5.52
C GLN A 74 3.23 15.20 5.27
N PHE A 75 2.38 14.52 6.04
CA PHE A 75 1.03 14.95 6.33
C PHE A 75 1.05 16.45 6.61
N SER A 76 0.24 17.22 5.87
CA SER A 76 0.01 18.60 6.27
C SER A 76 -0.68 18.59 7.64
N GLU A 77 -0.56 19.65 8.44
CA GLU A 77 -1.35 19.77 9.69
C GLU A 77 -2.84 19.51 9.47
N ASN A 78 -3.34 19.82 8.27
CA ASN A 78 -4.73 19.55 7.88
C ASN A 78 -5.03 18.05 7.72
N ASP A 79 -4.07 17.22 7.33
CA ASP A 79 -4.25 15.76 7.21
C ASP A 79 -4.27 15.09 8.59
N TYR A 80 -3.50 15.60 9.56
CA TYR A 80 -3.58 15.18 10.96
C TYR A 80 -4.92 15.53 11.60
N TYR A 81 -5.55 16.64 11.19
CA TYR A 81 -6.91 17.00 11.63
C TYR A 81 -7.92 15.89 11.29
N TYR A 82 -7.78 15.25 10.12
CA TYR A 82 -8.65 14.13 9.71
C TYR A 82 -8.39 12.83 10.50
N PHE A 83 -7.13 12.55 10.87
CA PHE A 83 -6.84 11.44 11.79
C PHE A 83 -7.32 11.72 13.22
N GLY A 84 -7.30 12.99 13.65
CA GLY A 84 -7.88 13.45 14.92
C GLY A 84 -9.39 13.23 15.02
N LEU A 85 -10.11 13.13 13.89
CA LEU A 85 -11.53 12.78 13.87
C LEU A 85 -11.78 11.32 14.31
N PHE A 86 -10.79 10.44 14.37
CA PHE A 86 -10.98 9.09 14.92
C PHE A 86 -10.81 9.04 16.45
N ALA A 87 -10.16 10.03 17.06
CA ALA A 87 -9.92 10.10 18.52
C ALA A 87 -11.20 10.01 19.39
N PRO A 88 -12.36 10.56 19.00
CA PRO A 88 -13.57 10.41 19.80
C PRO A 88 -14.22 9.03 19.72
N GLN A 89 -14.09 8.32 18.59
CA GLN A 89 -14.50 6.92 18.51
C GLN A 89 -13.66 6.09 19.48
N ILE A 90 -12.37 6.43 19.62
CA ILE A 90 -11.42 5.80 20.55
C ILE A 90 -11.80 6.05 22.02
N ILE A 91 -12.17 7.29 22.38
CA ILE A 91 -12.58 7.64 23.75
C ILE A 91 -13.89 6.95 24.14
N VAL A 92 -14.87 6.91 23.23
CA VAL A 92 -16.13 6.18 23.44
C VAL A 92 -15.86 4.69 23.61
N SER A 93 -15.02 4.10 22.76
CA SER A 93 -14.65 2.70 22.86
C SER A 93 -14.00 2.36 24.20
N MET A 94 -13.02 3.15 24.65
CA MET A 94 -12.38 2.95 25.94
C MET A 94 -13.33 3.15 27.13
N GLN A 95 -14.27 4.08 27.04
CA GLN A 95 -15.22 4.37 28.11
C GLN A 95 -16.29 3.27 28.25
N VAL A 96 -16.71 2.66 27.14
CA VAL A 96 -17.57 1.46 27.16
C VAL A 96 -16.83 0.28 27.79
N PHE A 97 -15.58 0.04 27.38
CA PHE A 97 -14.76 -1.04 27.93
C PHE A 97 -14.48 -0.88 29.45
N TYR A 98 -14.27 0.37 29.90
CA TYR A 98 -14.05 0.68 31.31
C TYR A 98 -15.31 0.44 32.16
N GLN A 99 -16.50 0.75 31.64
CA GLN A 99 -17.76 0.58 32.36
C GLN A 99 -18.19 -0.89 32.51
N GLU A 100 -17.80 -1.80 31.61
CA GLU A 100 -18.08 -3.24 31.75
C GLU A 100 -17.15 -3.95 32.74
N SER A 101 -15.95 -3.41 32.98
CA SER A 101 -14.93 -4.07 33.83
C SER A 101 -15.17 -3.95 35.34
N GLY A 102 -16.16 -3.17 35.79
CA GLY A 102 -16.39 -2.94 37.22
C GLY A 102 -17.82 -2.54 37.57
N HIS A 103 -18.53 -3.48 38.21
CA HIS A 103 -19.84 -3.36 38.88
C HIS A 103 -21.11 -3.55 38.03
N ASN A 104 -22.05 -4.30 38.62
CA ASN A 104 -23.41 -4.58 38.17
C ASN A 104 -24.09 -3.33 37.59
N CYS A 105 -24.01 -3.17 36.27
CA CYS A 105 -24.66 -2.07 35.56
C CYS A 105 -26.06 -2.51 35.14
N GLU A 106 -27.07 -2.05 35.88
CA GLU A 106 -28.48 -2.13 35.50
C GLU A 106 -28.74 -1.28 34.24
N GLY A 107 -28.91 -1.93 33.08
CA GLY A 107 -29.69 -1.55 31.88
C GLY A 107 -29.51 -0.19 31.18
N SER A 108 -28.90 0.80 31.82
CA SER A 108 -28.90 2.22 31.41
C SER A 108 -27.50 2.78 31.13
N SER A 109 -26.44 2.00 31.36
CA SER A 109 -25.04 2.46 31.27
C SER A 109 -24.54 2.72 29.85
N TYR A 110 -25.14 2.10 28.82
CA TYR A 110 -24.72 2.28 27.42
C TYR A 110 -25.26 3.56 26.77
N LEU A 111 -26.28 4.18 27.35
CA LEU A 111 -26.90 5.37 26.77
C LEU A 111 -25.91 6.54 26.74
N THR A 112 -25.10 6.69 27.78
CA THR A 112 -24.15 7.81 27.88
C THR A 112 -23.01 7.72 26.85
N PRO A 113 -22.30 6.58 26.68
CA PRO A 113 -21.30 6.44 25.61
C PRO A 113 -21.91 6.56 24.21
N LEU A 114 -23.11 6.01 23.99
CA LEU A 114 -23.81 6.12 22.71
C LEU A 114 -24.18 7.57 22.38
N VAL A 115 -24.67 8.33 23.36
CA VAL A 115 -24.97 9.76 23.20
C VAL A 115 -23.69 10.56 22.92
N ILE A 116 -22.58 10.27 23.62
CA ILE A 116 -21.28 10.91 23.37
C ILE A 116 -20.78 10.58 21.96
N LEU A 117 -20.95 9.34 21.49
CA LEU A 117 -20.62 8.95 20.12
C LEU A 117 -21.44 9.73 19.11
N ILE A 118 -22.77 9.78 19.28
CA ILE A 118 -23.68 10.50 18.39
C ILE A 118 -23.34 11.99 18.35
N ILE A 119 -23.14 12.63 19.51
CA ILE A 119 -22.76 14.05 19.60
C ILE A 119 -21.44 14.28 18.87
N THR A 120 -20.47 13.38 19.04
CA THR A 120 -19.18 13.57 18.39
C THR A 120 -19.25 13.35 16.89
N GLN A 121 -20.02 12.36 16.41
CA GLN A 121 -20.28 12.18 14.99
C GLN A 121 -20.99 13.39 14.36
N ILE A 122 -21.96 13.98 15.07
CA ILE A 122 -22.62 15.24 14.65
C ILE A 122 -21.60 16.38 14.55
N ALA A 123 -20.70 16.52 15.52
CA ALA A 123 -19.65 17.53 15.50
C ALA A 123 -18.67 17.32 14.34
N GLN A 124 -18.33 16.07 13.99
CA GLN A 124 -17.46 15.73 12.86
C GLN A 124 -18.10 16.04 11.51
N VAL A 125 -19.38 15.71 11.34
CA VAL A 125 -20.16 16.07 10.15
C VAL A 125 -20.27 17.58 10.04
N GLY A 126 -20.55 18.28 11.15
CA GLY A 126 -20.59 19.74 11.21
C GLY A 126 -19.25 20.39 10.84
N GLY A 127 -18.13 19.86 11.34
CA GLY A 127 -16.78 20.32 10.99
C GLY A 127 -16.46 20.09 9.51
N THR A 128 -16.86 18.96 8.95
CA THR A 128 -16.69 18.65 7.53
C THR A 128 -17.51 19.60 6.64
N ILE A 129 -18.77 19.83 7.01
CA ILE A 129 -19.65 20.79 6.33
C ILE A 129 -19.08 22.21 6.42
N HIS A 130 -18.58 22.62 7.59
CA HIS A 130 -17.95 23.91 7.78
C HIS A 130 -16.70 24.07 6.90
N THR A 131 -15.80 23.08 6.86
CA THR A 131 -14.62 23.11 5.98
C THR A 131 -15.00 23.13 4.51
N ILE A 132 -16.11 22.50 4.11
CA ILE A 132 -16.62 22.57 2.73
C ILE A 132 -17.17 23.97 2.41
N ILE A 133 -17.99 24.55 3.31
CA ILE A 133 -18.62 25.86 3.08
C ILE A 133 -17.58 26.99 3.11
N TYR A 134 -16.63 26.94 4.05
CA TYR A 134 -15.70 28.03 4.29
C TYR A 134 -14.32 27.81 3.65
N GLY A 135 -13.90 26.57 3.43
CA GLY A 135 -12.64 26.26 2.72
C GLY A 135 -12.64 26.68 1.25
N ASP A 136 -13.81 26.62 0.60
CA ASP A 136 -14.00 27.09 -0.78
C ASP A 136 -13.86 28.61 -0.93
N HIS A 137 -14.02 29.37 0.16
CA HIS A 137 -13.89 30.82 0.16
C HIS A 137 -12.44 31.31 0.15
N ILE A 138 -11.48 30.47 0.57
CA ILE A 138 -10.07 30.85 0.73
C ILE A 138 -9.23 30.50 -0.51
N VAL A 139 -9.62 29.51 -1.31
CA VAL A 139 -8.74 28.94 -2.37
C VAL A 139 -9.17 29.29 -3.80
N ALA A 140 -10.43 29.61 -4.08
CA ALA A 140 -10.92 29.68 -5.47
C ALA A 140 -10.94 31.11 -6.07
N LYS A 141 -9.80 31.53 -6.65
CA LYS A 141 -9.71 32.79 -7.42
C LYS A 141 -10.24 32.67 -8.86
N GLU A 142 -10.35 31.47 -9.44
CA GLU A 142 -10.87 31.26 -10.82
C GLU A 142 -12.14 30.41 -10.92
N LYS A 143 -13.03 30.81 -11.84
CA LYS A 143 -14.38 30.27 -12.03
C LYS A 143 -14.41 28.81 -12.53
N SER A 144 -13.36 28.37 -13.22
CA SER A 144 -13.17 26.99 -13.70
C SER A 144 -12.82 26.02 -12.55
N GLU A 145 -12.04 26.50 -11.58
CA GLU A 145 -11.65 25.71 -10.41
C GLU A 145 -12.81 25.51 -9.43
N ARG A 146 -13.76 26.46 -9.39
CA ARG A 146 -14.95 26.38 -8.54
C ARG A 146 -15.83 25.18 -8.87
N ASN A 147 -16.03 24.83 -10.14
CA ASN A 147 -16.93 23.72 -10.49
C ASN A 147 -16.30 22.35 -10.20
N ALA A 148 -15.00 22.20 -10.41
CA ALA A 148 -14.28 20.95 -10.09
C ALA A 148 -14.10 20.76 -8.58
N ALA A 149 -13.79 21.84 -7.85
CA ALA A 149 -13.73 21.85 -6.39
C ALA A 149 -15.10 21.58 -5.77
N ALA A 150 -16.16 22.27 -6.23
CA ALA A 150 -17.52 22.04 -5.76
C ALA A 150 -17.98 20.60 -6.00
N LEU A 151 -17.67 19.99 -7.14
CA LEU A 151 -18.04 18.61 -7.43
C LEU A 151 -17.22 17.60 -6.60
N ALA A 152 -15.93 17.86 -6.36
CA ALA A 152 -15.10 17.05 -5.48
C ALA A 152 -15.53 17.16 -4.01
N ASN A 153 -15.92 18.36 -3.57
CA ASN A 153 -16.43 18.61 -2.23
C ASN A 153 -17.84 18.04 -2.03
N CYS A 154 -18.68 18.09 -3.06
CA CYS A 154 -19.99 17.45 -3.06
C CYS A 154 -19.84 15.92 -2.94
N TYR A 155 -18.89 15.31 -3.65
CA TYR A 155 -18.57 13.88 -3.49
C TYR A 155 -18.05 13.56 -2.07
N LYS A 156 -17.18 14.40 -1.51
CA LYS A 156 -16.68 14.28 -0.12
C LYS A 156 -17.79 14.42 0.94
N ALA A 157 -18.89 15.12 0.65
CA ALA A 157 -20.02 15.27 1.56
C ALA A 157 -21.07 14.16 1.41
N VAL A 158 -21.39 13.79 0.17
CA VAL A 158 -22.47 12.85 -0.14
C VAL A 158 -22.12 11.44 0.31
N VAL A 159 -20.85 11.01 0.19
CA VAL A 159 -20.44 9.66 0.59
C VAL A 159 -20.58 9.45 2.11
N PRO A 160 -20.05 10.31 3.00
CA PRO A 160 -20.28 10.19 4.44
C PRO A 160 -21.75 10.31 4.84
N ILE A 161 -22.53 11.18 4.19
CA ILE A 161 -23.96 11.37 4.50
C ILE A 161 -24.77 10.12 4.12
N LEU A 162 -24.50 9.51 2.96
CA LEU A 162 -25.16 8.27 2.56
C LEU A 162 -24.78 7.09 3.46
N VAL A 163 -23.51 7.00 3.85
CA VAL A 163 -23.03 6.03 4.85
C VAL A 163 -23.74 6.25 6.19
N TRP A 164 -23.91 7.50 6.61
CA TRP A 164 -24.59 7.86 7.86
C TRP A 164 -26.09 7.56 7.83
N CYS A 165 -26.81 7.95 6.78
CA CYS A 165 -28.22 7.65 6.61
C CYS A 165 -28.48 6.14 6.58
N TYR A 166 -27.58 5.38 5.96
CA TYR A 166 -27.70 3.93 5.89
C TYR A 166 -27.36 3.25 7.22
N ILE A 167 -26.32 3.69 7.94
CA ILE A 167 -26.00 3.20 9.30
C ILE A 167 -27.18 3.49 10.25
N MET A 168 -27.81 4.66 10.15
CA MET A 168 -28.99 5.00 10.96
C MET A 168 -30.19 4.12 10.63
N VAL A 169 -30.43 3.79 9.35
CA VAL A 169 -31.48 2.84 8.95
C VAL A 169 -31.14 1.41 9.41
N ALA A 170 -29.88 1.00 9.31
CA ALA A 170 -29.42 -0.31 9.77
C ALA A 170 -29.47 -0.46 11.30
N LEU A 171 -29.17 0.60 12.06
CA LEU A 171 -29.32 0.60 13.51
C LEU A 171 -30.79 0.61 13.95
N TRP A 172 -31.68 1.19 13.14
CA TRP A 172 -33.12 1.21 13.42
C TRP A 172 -33.79 -0.16 13.20
N THR A 173 -33.23 -1.01 12.33
CA THR A 173 -33.87 -2.27 11.91
C THR A 173 -33.40 -3.52 12.66
N ILE A 174 -32.54 -3.41 13.68
CA ILE A 174 -31.96 -4.59 14.32
C ILE A 174 -32.86 -5.16 15.42
N ASP A 175 -33.51 -6.26 15.07
CA ASP A 175 -33.58 -7.47 15.91
C ASP A 175 -32.75 -8.57 15.21
N GLY A 176 -31.68 -9.05 15.85
CA GLY A 176 -30.82 -10.15 15.37
C GLY A 176 -29.51 -9.73 14.64
N CYS A 177 -28.37 -10.26 15.13
CA CYS A 177 -27.01 -9.86 14.70
C CYS A 177 -26.54 -10.42 13.34
N GLU A 178 -27.11 -11.52 12.84
CA GLU A 178 -26.66 -12.11 11.56
C GLU A 178 -27.05 -11.24 10.36
N LEU A 179 -28.24 -10.61 10.45
CA LEU A 179 -28.69 -9.66 9.43
C LEU A 179 -27.80 -8.42 9.41
N PHE A 180 -27.30 -7.96 10.56
CA PHE A 180 -26.38 -6.81 10.63
C PHE A 180 -25.06 -7.08 9.91
N ILE A 181 -24.43 -8.23 10.13
CA ILE A 181 -23.17 -8.59 9.47
C ILE A 181 -23.38 -8.72 7.95
N TYR A 182 -24.49 -9.35 7.53
CA TYR A 182 -24.83 -9.51 6.11
C TYR A 182 -25.12 -8.17 5.41
N VAL A 183 -25.88 -7.30 6.08
CA VAL A 183 -26.20 -5.94 5.63
C VAL A 183 -24.94 -5.08 5.59
N TRP A 184 -24.04 -5.19 6.57
CA TRP A 184 -22.76 -4.48 6.61
C TRP A 184 -21.82 -4.91 5.48
N LEU A 185 -21.70 -6.22 5.23
CA LEU A 185 -20.90 -6.77 4.14
C LEU A 185 -21.46 -6.36 2.77
N GLN A 186 -22.78 -6.44 2.58
CA GLN A 186 -23.45 -5.92 1.38
C GLN A 186 -23.19 -4.42 1.21
N THR A 187 -23.20 -3.65 2.29
CA THR A 187 -22.95 -2.21 2.27
C THR A 187 -21.52 -1.90 1.85
N TYR A 188 -20.53 -2.62 2.37
CA TYR A 188 -19.14 -2.47 1.95
C TYR A 188 -18.92 -2.90 0.50
N CYS A 189 -19.53 -3.99 0.06
CA CYS A 189 -19.47 -4.44 -1.34
C CYS A 189 -20.15 -3.45 -2.30
N ILE A 190 -21.29 -2.86 -1.90
CA ILE A 190 -21.99 -1.84 -2.68
C ILE A 190 -21.21 -0.52 -2.66
N LEU A 191 -20.64 -0.10 -1.54
CA LEU A 191 -19.79 1.10 -1.45
C LEU A 191 -18.52 0.94 -2.27
N PHE A 192 -17.85 -0.21 -2.19
CA PHE A 192 -16.68 -0.52 -3.01
C PHE A 192 -17.07 -0.60 -4.50
N GLY A 193 -18.19 -1.24 -4.81
CA GLY A 193 -18.77 -1.32 -6.14
C GLY A 193 -19.09 0.06 -6.72
N LEU A 194 -19.79 0.92 -5.98
CA LEU A 194 -20.14 2.28 -6.41
C LEU A 194 -18.89 3.17 -6.51
N ASN A 195 -17.97 3.11 -5.55
CA ASN A 195 -16.71 3.87 -5.63
C ASN A 195 -15.89 3.45 -6.86
N SER A 196 -15.82 2.16 -7.17
CA SER A 196 -15.14 1.67 -8.38
C SER A 196 -15.90 2.05 -9.67
N LEU A 197 -17.24 1.93 -9.70
CA LEU A 197 -18.08 2.29 -10.85
C LEU A 197 -18.09 3.79 -11.16
N PHE A 198 -17.89 4.66 -10.16
CA PHE A 198 -17.83 6.12 -10.36
C PHE A 198 -16.40 6.63 -10.59
N CYS A 199 -15.37 5.90 -10.14
CA CYS A 199 -13.99 6.19 -10.50
C CYS A 199 -13.68 5.81 -11.96
N PHE A 200 -14.30 4.76 -12.50
CA PHE A 200 -14.00 4.23 -13.84
C PHE A 200 -14.34 5.20 -14.99
N PRO A 201 -15.53 5.86 -15.04
CA PRO A 201 -15.85 6.84 -16.08
C PRO A 201 -14.99 8.10 -15.99
N ARG A 202 -14.57 8.49 -14.77
CA ARG A 202 -13.66 9.62 -14.56
C ARG A 202 -12.22 9.29 -14.98
N LEU A 203 -11.77 8.05 -14.79
CA LEU A 203 -10.51 7.54 -15.33
C LEU A 203 -10.55 7.55 -16.86
N ILE A 204 -11.64 7.10 -17.46
CA ILE A 204 -11.85 7.11 -18.92
C ILE A 204 -11.92 8.55 -19.47
N VAL A 205 -12.65 9.46 -18.82
CA VAL A 205 -12.74 10.88 -19.22
C VAL A 205 -11.42 11.62 -18.98
N SER A 206 -10.68 11.31 -17.92
CA SER A 206 -9.31 11.80 -17.69
C SER A 206 -8.34 11.33 -18.77
N MET A 207 -8.51 10.09 -19.26
CA MET A 207 -7.72 9.55 -20.37
C MET A 207 -8.12 10.13 -21.74
N MET A 208 -9.35 10.63 -21.89
CA MET A 208 -9.87 11.16 -23.16
C MET A 208 -9.82 12.69 -23.28
N GLY A 209 -9.84 13.42 -22.16
CA GLY A 209 -10.07 14.87 -22.12
C GLY A 209 -8.84 15.79 -22.24
N GLU A 210 -7.61 15.26 -22.32
CA GLU A 210 -6.38 16.07 -22.38
C GLU A 210 -6.10 16.72 -23.76
N LYS A 211 -6.93 16.45 -24.78
CA LYS A 211 -6.62 16.87 -26.16
C LYS A 211 -6.85 18.35 -26.49
N GLU A 212 -7.75 19.06 -25.80
CA GLU A 212 -8.13 20.42 -26.24
C GLU A 212 -7.56 21.54 -25.36
N LEU A 213 -7.36 21.33 -24.06
CA LEU A 213 -6.85 22.38 -23.16
C LEU A 213 -5.31 22.59 -23.24
N SER A 214 -4.59 21.63 -23.83
CA SER A 214 -3.11 21.66 -23.90
C SER A 214 -2.57 22.52 -25.05
N GLU A 215 -3.30 22.72 -26.13
CA GLU A 215 -2.81 23.47 -27.31
C GLU A 215 -2.79 24.97 -27.04
N GLU A 216 -3.85 25.49 -26.42
CA GLU A 216 -3.98 26.92 -26.08
C GLU A 216 -3.00 27.34 -24.97
N LYS A 217 -2.76 26.47 -23.98
CA LYS A 217 -1.82 26.75 -22.89
C LYS A 217 -0.36 26.67 -23.35
N LYS A 218 -0.03 25.80 -24.33
CA LYS A 218 1.31 25.73 -24.95
C LYS A 218 1.63 26.98 -25.77
N LYS A 219 0.62 27.57 -26.45
CA LYS A 219 0.80 28.81 -27.21
C LYS A 219 1.16 29.98 -26.30
N ASN A 220 0.43 30.13 -25.19
CA ASN A 220 0.66 31.22 -24.22
C ASN A 220 1.97 31.06 -23.42
N LEU A 221 2.40 29.83 -23.14
CA LEU A 221 3.65 29.57 -22.41
C LEU A 221 4.89 29.80 -23.27
N ASN A 222 4.83 29.47 -24.57
CA ASN A 222 5.92 29.75 -25.51
C ASN A 222 6.15 31.26 -25.69
N GLU A 223 5.09 32.05 -25.69
CA GLU A 223 5.18 33.53 -25.75
C GLU A 223 5.79 34.13 -24.46
N ALA A 224 5.56 33.51 -23.30
CA ALA A 224 6.13 33.95 -22.02
C ALA A 224 7.60 33.53 -21.83
N MET A 225 7.99 32.33 -22.31
CA MET A 225 9.36 31.84 -22.20
C MET A 225 10.35 32.60 -23.09
N ILE A 226 9.94 33.01 -24.29
CA ILE A 226 10.77 33.82 -25.20
C ILE A 226 11.17 35.17 -24.57
N ASN A 227 10.33 35.71 -23.68
CA ASN A 227 10.58 36.99 -23.02
C ASN A 227 11.43 36.90 -21.74
N ASN A 228 11.63 35.71 -21.16
CA ASN A 228 12.34 35.52 -19.88
C ASN A 228 13.67 34.74 -19.99
N SER A 229 14.01 34.22 -21.17
CA SER A 229 15.18 33.34 -21.38
C SER A 229 16.56 34.03 -21.37
N THR A 230 16.65 35.35 -21.14
CA THR A 230 17.93 36.10 -21.20
C THR A 230 18.64 36.30 -19.86
N SER A 231 18.06 35.95 -18.70
CA SER A 231 18.67 36.23 -17.38
C SER A 231 18.76 35.05 -16.40
N ILE A 232 18.28 33.86 -16.74
CA ILE A 232 18.19 32.69 -15.81
C ILE A 232 19.25 31.60 -16.12
N ASN A 233 20.13 31.80 -17.11
CA ASN A 233 20.97 30.74 -17.68
C ASN A 233 22.32 30.47 -16.99
N VAL A 234 22.61 30.96 -15.78
CA VAL A 234 23.97 30.80 -15.20
C VAL A 234 24.00 30.09 -13.84
N ASN A 235 22.89 29.92 -13.12
CA ASN A 235 22.91 29.35 -11.74
C ASN A 235 22.02 28.12 -11.52
N LEU A 236 21.56 27.45 -12.59
CA LEU A 236 20.69 26.27 -12.51
C LEU A 236 21.37 24.94 -12.90
N GLU A 237 22.69 24.96 -13.18
CA GLU A 237 23.46 23.81 -13.67
C GLU A 237 23.97 22.85 -12.58
N GLU A 238 23.72 23.10 -11.30
CA GLU A 238 23.83 22.10 -10.23
C GLU A 238 22.45 21.58 -9.81
N SER A 239 21.54 21.39 -10.76
CA SER A 239 20.38 20.54 -10.50
C SER A 239 20.89 19.12 -10.22
N GLU A 240 20.95 18.76 -8.95
CA GLU A 240 21.32 17.46 -8.41
C GLU A 240 20.90 16.35 -9.37
N GLN A 241 21.88 15.82 -10.11
CA GLN A 241 21.62 14.86 -11.17
C GLN A 241 20.99 13.63 -10.51
N ARG A 242 19.72 13.38 -10.80
CA ARG A 242 19.02 12.25 -10.20
C ARG A 242 19.67 10.98 -10.71
N VAL A 243 20.21 10.20 -9.80
CA VAL A 243 20.80 8.90 -10.10
C VAL A 243 19.94 7.79 -9.52
N LEU A 244 19.91 6.65 -10.22
CA LEU A 244 19.36 5.41 -9.70
C LEU A 244 20.52 4.60 -9.12
N GLU A 245 20.55 4.52 -7.79
CA GLU A 245 21.42 3.60 -7.08
C GLU A 245 20.90 2.17 -7.24
N LEU A 246 21.82 1.23 -7.42
CA LEU A 246 21.51 -0.18 -7.59
C LEU A 246 21.99 -0.96 -6.38
N ASP A 247 21.10 -1.78 -5.84
CA ASP A 247 21.46 -2.70 -4.76
C ASP A 247 22.45 -3.76 -5.27
N GLU A 248 23.32 -4.24 -4.38
CA GLU A 248 24.33 -5.26 -4.66
C GLU A 248 23.70 -6.67 -4.76
N ASP A 249 22.75 -6.84 -5.69
CA ASP A 249 22.01 -8.06 -5.96
C ASP A 249 22.26 -8.60 -7.39
N PHE A 250 21.96 -9.88 -7.63
CA PHE A 250 22.25 -10.49 -8.92
C PHE A 250 21.30 -10.05 -10.04
N TYR A 251 20.04 -9.70 -9.73
CA TYR A 251 19.09 -9.21 -10.70
C TYR A 251 19.50 -7.83 -11.23
N ALA A 252 19.93 -6.92 -10.37
CA ALA A 252 20.49 -5.62 -10.73
C ALA A 252 21.75 -5.77 -11.60
N LEU A 253 22.66 -6.70 -11.26
CA LEU A 253 23.82 -7.01 -12.09
C LEU A 253 23.43 -7.52 -13.48
N ALA A 254 22.49 -8.47 -13.55
CA ALA A 254 22.02 -9.02 -14.80
C ALA A 254 21.29 -7.96 -15.66
N PHE A 255 20.54 -7.06 -15.02
CA PHE A 255 19.86 -5.93 -15.66
C PHE A 255 20.88 -4.96 -16.29
N LEU A 256 21.94 -4.61 -15.55
CA LEU A 256 23.03 -3.77 -16.04
C LEU A 256 23.76 -4.37 -17.25
N GLY A 257 23.82 -5.70 -17.36
CA GLY A 257 24.42 -6.36 -18.52
C GLY A 257 23.77 -5.97 -19.86
N TYR A 258 22.52 -5.49 -19.83
CA TYR A 258 21.78 -5.02 -21.01
C TYR A 258 21.92 -3.51 -21.26
N HIS A 259 22.46 -2.73 -20.31
CA HIS A 259 22.66 -1.29 -20.46
C HIS A 259 23.84 -1.01 -21.41
N LYS A 260 23.61 -0.24 -22.49
CA LYS A 260 24.56 -0.02 -23.59
C LYS A 260 25.88 0.56 -23.12
N GLU A 261 25.84 1.65 -22.37
CA GLU A 261 27.04 2.36 -21.91
C GLU A 261 27.87 1.48 -20.98
N THR A 262 27.22 0.78 -20.04
CA THR A 262 27.91 -0.13 -19.12
C THR A 262 28.53 -1.30 -19.89
N ARG A 263 27.81 -1.84 -20.88
CA ARG A 263 28.31 -2.92 -21.74
C ARG A 263 29.56 -2.50 -22.52
N GLU A 264 29.59 -1.29 -23.05
CA GLU A 264 30.75 -0.72 -23.76
C GLU A 264 31.91 -0.45 -22.80
N ARG A 265 31.65 0.22 -21.67
CA ARG A 265 32.65 0.56 -20.65
C ARG A 265 33.40 -0.66 -20.12
N TYR A 266 32.70 -1.76 -19.87
CA TYR A 266 33.28 -3.01 -19.34
C TYR A 266 33.55 -4.06 -20.42
N ASN A 267 33.44 -3.70 -21.71
CA ASN A 267 33.67 -4.58 -22.86
C ASN A 267 32.96 -5.95 -22.74
N LEU A 268 31.68 -5.92 -22.38
CA LEU A 268 30.88 -7.11 -22.14
C LEU A 268 30.49 -7.81 -23.44
N ARG A 269 31.01 -9.03 -23.60
CA ARG A 269 30.64 -9.91 -24.71
C ARG A 269 29.16 -10.31 -24.61
N PRO A 270 28.44 -10.46 -25.75
CA PRO A 270 27.05 -10.93 -25.74
C PRO A 270 26.86 -12.25 -24.99
N SER A 271 27.85 -13.16 -25.05
CA SER A 271 27.84 -14.43 -24.31
C SER A 271 27.79 -14.24 -22.80
N ASN A 272 28.47 -13.21 -22.28
CA ASN A 272 28.50 -12.93 -20.84
C ASN A 272 27.14 -12.41 -20.38
N VAL A 273 26.53 -11.50 -21.15
CA VAL A 273 25.19 -10.97 -20.87
C VAL A 273 24.14 -12.10 -20.92
N ALA A 274 24.22 -12.98 -21.92
CA ALA A 274 23.35 -14.15 -22.00
C ALA A 274 23.54 -15.10 -20.80
N SER A 275 24.78 -15.33 -20.36
CA SER A 275 25.08 -16.12 -19.16
C SER A 275 24.52 -15.48 -17.88
N MET A 276 24.54 -14.14 -17.76
CA MET A 276 23.93 -13.44 -16.62
C MET A 276 22.42 -13.61 -16.59
N PHE A 277 21.77 -13.45 -17.75
CA PHE A 277 20.34 -13.68 -17.88
C PHE A 277 19.94 -15.12 -17.54
N GLN A 278 20.70 -16.11 -18.01
CA GLN A 278 20.51 -17.51 -17.63
C GLN A 278 20.72 -17.74 -16.13
N GLY A 279 21.73 -17.09 -15.53
CA GLY A 279 21.91 -17.09 -14.09
C GLY A 279 20.69 -16.55 -13.34
N ALA A 280 20.07 -15.48 -13.84
CA ALA A 280 18.95 -14.83 -13.17
C ALA A 280 17.71 -15.72 -13.21
N ILE A 281 17.48 -16.40 -14.35
CA ILE A 281 16.46 -17.44 -14.46
C ILE A 281 16.76 -18.61 -13.50
N GLY A 282 18.02 -19.04 -13.41
CA GLY A 282 18.43 -20.12 -12.51
C GLY A 282 18.14 -19.81 -11.04
N ILE A 283 18.51 -18.61 -10.57
CA ILE A 283 18.24 -18.14 -9.21
C ILE A 283 16.73 -18.05 -8.97
N PHE A 284 15.99 -17.43 -9.89
CA PHE A 284 14.54 -17.33 -9.80
C PHE A 284 13.86 -18.70 -9.65
N VAL A 285 14.22 -19.66 -10.51
CA VAL A 285 13.70 -21.02 -10.46
C VAL A 285 14.07 -21.71 -9.16
N PHE A 286 15.30 -21.55 -8.69
CA PHE A 286 15.76 -22.18 -7.45
C PHE A 286 15.06 -21.60 -6.22
N GLN A 287 14.96 -20.27 -6.09
CA GLN A 287 14.22 -19.60 -5.03
C GLN A 287 12.74 -20.02 -5.04
N ALA A 288 12.08 -19.96 -6.21
CA ALA A 288 10.69 -20.37 -6.34
C ALA A 288 10.49 -21.85 -5.98
N THR A 289 11.42 -22.73 -6.36
CA THR A 289 11.38 -24.16 -6.03
C THR A 289 11.53 -24.39 -4.53
N LEU A 290 12.51 -23.75 -3.88
CA LEU A 290 12.71 -23.86 -2.44
C LEU A 290 11.48 -23.38 -1.66
N SER A 291 10.97 -22.19 -1.98
CA SER A 291 9.75 -21.67 -1.36
C SER A 291 8.55 -22.61 -1.57
N SER A 292 8.40 -23.17 -2.78
CA SER A 292 7.33 -24.13 -3.07
C SER A 292 7.49 -25.45 -2.31
N LEU A 293 8.72 -25.94 -2.11
CA LEU A 293 8.98 -27.16 -1.35
C LEU A 293 8.66 -26.98 0.14
N VAL A 294 9.01 -25.82 0.72
CA VAL A 294 8.63 -25.49 2.10
C VAL A 294 7.11 -25.46 2.22
N LEU A 295 6.42 -24.80 1.28
CA LEU A 295 4.96 -24.75 1.26
C LEU A 295 4.34 -26.15 1.11
N TYR A 296 4.88 -26.99 0.20
CA TYR A 296 4.42 -28.35 -0.02
C TYR A 296 4.58 -29.21 1.24
N HIS A 297 5.76 -29.17 1.87
CA HIS A 297 6.03 -29.91 3.10
C HIS A 297 5.01 -29.55 4.17
N PHE A 298 4.76 -28.25 4.34
CA PHE A 298 3.82 -27.74 5.34
C PHE A 298 2.37 -28.15 5.09
N PHE A 299 1.90 -28.15 3.84
CA PHE A 299 0.56 -28.67 3.53
C PHE A 299 0.49 -30.19 3.69
N SER A 300 1.56 -30.92 3.37
CA SER A 300 1.60 -32.38 3.48
C SER A 300 1.61 -32.88 4.93
N SER A 301 2.08 -32.06 5.88
CA SER A 301 2.06 -32.38 7.31
C SER A 301 0.70 -32.18 7.99
N GLY A 302 -0.36 -31.85 7.23
CA GLY A 302 -1.70 -31.60 7.78
C GLY A 302 -1.83 -30.18 8.30
N PHE A 303 -1.74 -29.20 7.40
CA PHE A 303 -1.89 -27.79 7.74
C PHE A 303 -3.21 -27.52 8.47
N GLU A 304 -3.11 -27.02 9.70
CA GLU A 304 -4.22 -26.50 10.46
C GLU A 304 -3.94 -25.06 10.86
N LEU A 305 -4.89 -24.16 10.59
CA LEU A 305 -4.85 -22.80 11.11
C LEU A 305 -5.13 -22.86 12.61
N THR A 306 -4.10 -22.59 13.40
CA THR A 306 -4.20 -22.54 14.86
C THR A 306 -4.29 -21.09 15.31
N GLN A 307 -5.19 -20.76 16.24
CA GLN A 307 -5.26 -19.39 16.79
C GLN A 307 -3.96 -19.01 17.52
N GLY A 308 -3.22 -20.00 18.04
CA GLY A 308 -2.02 -19.79 18.85
C GLY A 308 -2.37 -19.21 20.22
N ASP A 309 -1.47 -19.38 21.19
CA ASP A 309 -1.53 -18.58 22.40
C ASP A 309 -1.01 -17.15 22.12
N TYR A 310 -1.10 -16.27 23.11
CA TYR A 310 -0.62 -14.90 22.93
C TYR A 310 0.87 -14.80 22.54
N PRO A 311 1.81 -15.53 23.20
CA PRO A 311 3.20 -15.58 22.77
C PRO A 311 3.38 -15.95 21.29
N VAL A 312 2.69 -16.99 20.81
CA VAL A 312 2.73 -17.44 19.42
C VAL A 312 2.17 -16.36 18.50
N PHE A 313 1.03 -15.77 18.83
CA PHE A 313 0.44 -14.68 18.05
C PHE A 313 1.40 -13.49 17.91
N LEU A 314 1.99 -13.04 19.01
CA LEU A 314 2.95 -11.95 19.02
C LEU A 314 4.18 -12.30 18.17
N MET A 315 4.68 -13.53 18.28
CA MET A 315 5.83 -13.98 17.50
C MET A 315 5.51 -14.00 15.99
N ARG A 316 4.36 -14.53 15.59
CA ARG A 316 3.90 -14.52 14.19
C ARG A 316 3.90 -13.11 13.61
N PHE A 317 3.36 -12.14 14.35
CA PHE A 317 3.32 -10.75 13.91
C PHE A 317 4.72 -10.15 13.76
N ILE A 318 5.62 -10.38 14.74
CA ILE A 318 7.00 -9.88 14.69
C ILE A 318 7.76 -10.49 13.51
N CYS A 319 7.69 -11.81 13.33
CA CYS A 319 8.33 -12.52 12.22
C CYS A 319 7.83 -12.01 10.85
N ALA A 320 6.52 -11.82 10.69
CA ALA A 320 5.94 -11.26 9.47
C ALA A 320 6.43 -9.86 9.19
N PHE A 321 6.39 -9.00 10.21
CA PHE A 321 6.81 -7.61 10.10
C PHE A 321 8.29 -7.50 9.74
N MET A 322 9.16 -8.28 10.38
CA MET A 322 10.59 -8.29 10.10
C MET A 322 10.88 -8.77 8.68
N LEU A 323 10.25 -9.83 8.20
CA LEU A 323 10.48 -10.31 6.84
C LEU A 323 9.98 -9.29 5.81
N HIS A 324 8.78 -8.74 6.01
CA HIS A 324 8.22 -7.70 5.15
C HIS A 324 9.15 -6.49 5.03
N LEU A 325 9.74 -6.03 6.14
CA LEU A 325 10.68 -4.91 6.12
C LEU A 325 11.96 -5.18 5.31
N ASN A 326 12.37 -6.44 5.21
CA ASN A 326 13.49 -6.85 4.38
C ASN A 326 13.06 -6.94 2.91
N LEU A 327 11.94 -7.62 2.63
CA LEU A 327 11.45 -7.87 1.27
C LEU A 327 10.90 -6.62 0.59
N GLN A 328 10.45 -5.60 1.33
CA GLN A 328 9.93 -4.38 0.71
C GLN A 328 10.98 -3.65 -0.15
N LYS A 329 12.25 -3.71 0.24
CA LYS A 329 13.35 -3.06 -0.50
C LYS A 329 13.54 -3.74 -1.85
N GLU A 330 13.49 -5.06 -1.88
CA GLU A 330 13.58 -5.87 -3.11
C GLU A 330 12.42 -5.59 -4.09
N VAL A 331 11.18 -5.49 -3.59
CA VAL A 331 10.04 -5.10 -4.44
C VAL A 331 10.20 -3.70 -5.00
N LEU A 332 10.68 -2.77 -4.16
CA LEU A 332 10.93 -1.39 -4.57
C LEU A 332 12.04 -1.30 -5.63
N GLN A 333 13.13 -2.05 -5.44
CA GLN A 333 14.26 -2.10 -6.35
C GLN A 333 13.83 -2.65 -7.71
N GLY A 334 13.19 -3.81 -7.75
CA GLY A 334 12.65 -4.37 -9.00
C GLY A 334 11.66 -3.40 -9.69
N SER A 335 10.83 -2.68 -8.92
CA SER A 335 9.95 -1.65 -9.46
C SER A 335 10.71 -0.44 -10.02
N ASN A 336 11.83 -0.05 -9.42
CA ASN A 336 12.68 1.04 -9.89
C ASN A 336 13.44 0.65 -11.16
N LEU A 337 13.89 -0.60 -11.28
CA LEU A 337 14.47 -1.15 -12.51
C LEU A 337 13.47 -1.08 -13.68
N LEU A 338 12.22 -1.50 -13.46
CA LEU A 338 11.16 -1.38 -14.47
C LEU A 338 10.87 0.07 -14.84
N LYS A 339 10.86 0.99 -13.86
CA LYS A 339 10.68 2.43 -14.10
C LYS A 339 11.81 2.98 -14.96
N TYR A 340 13.06 2.65 -14.62
CA TYR A 340 14.23 3.12 -15.34
C TYR A 340 14.23 2.64 -16.78
N LEU A 341 13.99 1.34 -17.00
CA LEU A 341 13.87 0.74 -18.33
C LEU A 341 12.78 1.42 -19.17
N ASN A 342 11.61 1.68 -18.58
CA ASN A 342 10.51 2.37 -19.27
C ASN A 342 10.82 3.83 -19.63
N ASN A 343 11.71 4.48 -18.88
CA ASN A 343 12.07 5.87 -19.12
C ASN A 343 13.25 6.03 -20.08
N HIS A 344 14.09 4.99 -20.22
CA HIS A 344 15.37 5.02 -20.94
C HIS A 344 15.50 3.82 -21.89
N GLU A 345 14.45 3.49 -22.63
CA GLU A 345 14.42 2.31 -23.52
C GLU A 345 15.59 2.32 -24.53
N GLU A 346 15.99 3.52 -24.96
CA GLU A 346 17.11 3.72 -25.88
C GLU A 346 18.48 3.35 -25.28
N ASP A 347 18.61 3.29 -23.96
CA ASP A 347 19.87 3.00 -23.28
C ASP A 347 20.11 1.48 -23.17
N PHE A 348 19.20 0.63 -23.64
CA PHE A 348 19.29 -0.84 -23.53
C PHE A 348 19.47 -1.54 -24.88
N VAL A 349 20.24 -2.62 -24.90
CA VAL A 349 20.35 -3.55 -26.04
C VAL A 349 19.16 -4.51 -26.01
N GLY A 350 17.99 -3.96 -26.32
CA GLY A 350 16.70 -4.65 -26.22
C GLY A 350 16.05 -4.51 -24.86
N ILE A 351 14.72 -4.43 -24.86
CA ILE A 351 13.92 -4.13 -23.65
C ILE A 351 13.36 -5.39 -22.98
N PHE A 352 13.22 -6.50 -23.70
CA PHE A 352 12.46 -7.65 -23.22
C PHE A 352 13.15 -8.38 -22.07
N ALA A 353 14.43 -8.75 -22.25
CA ALA A 353 15.20 -9.45 -21.24
C ALA A 353 15.38 -8.66 -19.92
N PRO A 354 15.83 -7.38 -19.92
CA PRO A 354 15.92 -6.61 -18.67
C PRO A 354 14.55 -6.40 -18.01
N SER A 355 13.48 -6.32 -18.80
CA SER A 355 12.12 -6.26 -18.26
C SER A 355 11.73 -7.56 -17.55
N ILE A 356 12.09 -8.73 -18.08
CA ILE A 356 11.86 -10.02 -17.40
C ILE A 356 12.67 -10.11 -16.10
N ILE A 357 13.93 -9.68 -16.11
CA ILE A 357 14.79 -9.68 -14.91
C ILE A 357 14.13 -8.92 -13.76
N ALA A 358 13.70 -7.68 -14.00
CA ALA A 358 13.06 -6.87 -12.99
C ALA A 358 11.71 -7.47 -12.49
N ARG A 359 10.96 -8.15 -13.38
CA ARG A 359 9.75 -8.89 -12.97
C ARG A 359 10.07 -10.10 -12.10
N MET A 360 11.12 -10.86 -12.41
CA MET A 360 11.51 -12.03 -11.61
C MET A 360 11.80 -11.64 -10.15
N GLN A 361 12.54 -10.55 -9.93
CA GLN A 361 12.82 -10.03 -8.58
C GLN A 361 11.53 -9.67 -7.83
N ILE A 362 10.60 -8.95 -8.46
CA ILE A 362 9.31 -8.57 -7.83
C ILE A 362 8.48 -9.82 -7.50
N VAL A 363 8.33 -10.74 -8.46
CA VAL A 363 7.47 -11.92 -8.33
C VAL A 363 7.99 -12.86 -7.25
N VAL A 364 9.29 -13.18 -7.24
CA VAL A 364 9.86 -14.10 -6.25
C VAL A 364 9.81 -13.54 -4.84
N THR A 365 9.99 -12.22 -4.71
CA THR A 365 9.90 -11.51 -3.42
C THR A 365 8.48 -11.55 -2.88
N LEU A 366 7.48 -11.17 -3.68
CA LEU A 366 6.07 -11.22 -3.27
C LEU A 366 5.62 -12.65 -2.96
N PHE A 367 6.07 -13.63 -3.74
CA PHE A 367 5.76 -15.04 -3.51
C PHE A 367 6.32 -15.55 -2.18
N THR A 368 7.56 -15.18 -1.86
CA THR A 368 8.20 -15.54 -0.60
C THR A 368 7.50 -14.91 0.61
N GLU A 369 7.06 -13.65 0.51
CA GLU A 369 6.28 -12.97 1.56
C GLU A 369 4.92 -13.65 1.79
N ILE A 370 4.21 -14.02 0.72
CA ILE A 370 2.93 -14.73 0.82
C ILE A 370 3.12 -16.08 1.52
N ILE A 371 4.15 -16.84 1.15
CA ILE A 371 4.46 -18.12 1.79
C ILE A 371 4.80 -17.91 3.27
N ASN A 372 5.60 -16.89 3.60
CA ASN A 372 5.92 -16.56 4.99
C ASN A 372 4.67 -16.36 5.85
N ILE A 373 3.74 -15.53 5.38
CA ILE A 373 2.47 -15.26 6.06
C ILE A 373 1.69 -16.56 6.28
N ILE A 374 1.60 -17.43 5.26
CA ILE A 374 0.88 -18.70 5.36
C ILE A 374 1.55 -19.62 6.39
N LEU A 375 2.87 -19.78 6.33
CA LEU A 375 3.62 -20.68 7.21
C LEU A 375 3.52 -20.25 8.66
N ILE A 376 3.82 -18.98 8.97
CA ILE A 376 3.82 -18.50 10.35
C ILE A 376 2.42 -18.56 10.97
N CYS A 377 1.37 -18.26 10.20
CA CYS A 377 -0.01 -18.34 10.68
C CYS A 377 -0.48 -19.75 11.05
N GLY A 378 0.15 -20.81 10.54
CA GLY A 378 -0.20 -22.18 10.95
C GLY A 378 0.65 -22.74 12.09
N GLN A 379 1.70 -22.06 12.56
CA GLN A 379 2.58 -22.60 13.62
C GLN A 379 1.99 -22.43 15.00
N SER A 380 1.82 -23.50 15.77
CA SER A 380 1.34 -23.44 17.16
C SER A 380 2.43 -23.19 18.21
N ASP A 381 3.71 -23.14 17.81
CA ASP A 381 4.84 -22.93 18.70
C ASP A 381 5.69 -21.71 18.29
N VAL A 382 6.26 -21.03 19.29
CA VAL A 382 7.10 -19.84 19.11
C VAL A 382 8.38 -20.17 18.36
N MET A 383 9.02 -21.30 18.67
CA MET A 383 10.25 -21.73 18.01
C MET A 383 10.01 -22.07 16.55
N ASP A 384 8.88 -22.69 16.24
CA ASP A 384 8.52 -23.01 14.85
C ASP A 384 8.27 -21.75 14.03
N CYS A 385 7.67 -20.70 14.61
CA CYS A 385 7.56 -19.39 13.96
C CYS A 385 8.95 -18.83 13.59
N ILE A 386 9.89 -18.88 14.54
CA ILE A 386 11.26 -18.39 14.36
C ILE A 386 12.00 -19.21 13.29
N PHE A 387 11.91 -20.54 13.33
CA PHE A 387 12.58 -21.39 12.35
C PHE A 387 12.08 -21.17 10.93
N ASN A 388 10.76 -21.05 10.75
CA ASN A 388 10.18 -20.77 9.43
C ASN A 388 10.58 -19.38 8.91
N PHE A 389 10.58 -18.36 9.79
CA PHE A 389 11.06 -17.01 9.45
C PHE A 389 12.53 -17.04 8.99
N ILE A 390 13.41 -17.69 9.74
CA ILE A 390 14.84 -17.79 9.39
C ILE A 390 15.02 -18.54 8.06
N ALA A 391 14.31 -19.66 7.87
CA ALA A 391 14.40 -20.45 6.65
C ALA A 391 14.01 -19.64 5.41
N LEU A 392 12.89 -18.90 5.47
CA LEU A 392 12.45 -18.06 4.36
C LEU A 392 13.32 -16.82 4.18
N GLY A 393 13.87 -16.25 5.26
CA GLY A 393 14.85 -15.16 5.19
C GLY A 393 16.10 -15.56 4.41
N VAL A 394 16.62 -16.78 4.62
CA VAL A 394 17.76 -17.29 3.86
C VAL A 394 17.40 -17.52 2.38
N ILE A 395 16.20 -18.02 2.09
CA ILE A 395 15.73 -18.19 0.69
C ILE A 395 15.60 -16.85 -0.03
N ALA A 396 15.08 -15.84 0.68
CA ALA A 396 14.93 -14.48 0.15
C ALA A 396 16.27 -13.83 -0.23
N GLU A 397 17.34 -14.06 0.54
CA GLU A 397 18.67 -13.48 0.31
C GLU A 397 19.54 -14.27 -0.69
N LEU A 398 19.00 -15.30 -1.35
CA LEU A 398 19.81 -16.20 -2.17
C LEU A 398 20.48 -15.50 -3.37
N ASP A 399 19.79 -14.55 -4.00
CA ASP A 399 20.32 -13.73 -5.09
C ASP A 399 21.51 -12.87 -4.62
N ASN A 400 21.42 -12.30 -3.42
CA ASN A 400 22.51 -11.56 -2.76
C ASN A 400 23.69 -12.47 -2.45
N TYR A 401 23.45 -13.69 -1.95
CA TYR A 401 24.50 -14.68 -1.76
C TYR A 401 25.18 -15.05 -3.08
N TYR A 402 24.40 -15.31 -4.12
CA TYR A 402 24.93 -15.64 -5.43
C TYR A 402 25.77 -14.49 -6.01
N PHE A 403 25.27 -13.25 -5.96
CA PHE A 403 26.01 -12.05 -6.38
C PHE A 403 27.38 -11.94 -5.68
N ARG A 404 27.44 -12.23 -4.38
CA ARG A 404 28.70 -12.19 -3.62
C ARG A 404 29.73 -13.20 -4.12
N THR A 405 29.32 -14.36 -4.59
CA THR A 405 30.22 -15.42 -5.10
C THR A 405 30.82 -15.13 -6.47
N ILE A 406 30.23 -14.21 -7.23
CA ILE A 406 30.70 -13.90 -8.57
C ILE A 406 31.99 -13.09 -8.52
N THR A 407 33.00 -13.54 -9.29
CA THR A 407 34.35 -12.94 -9.34
C THR A 407 34.63 -12.20 -10.66
N ILE A 408 33.61 -11.82 -11.42
CA ILE A 408 33.80 -11.12 -12.69
C ILE A 408 34.14 -9.63 -12.44
N PRO A 409 35.06 -9.02 -13.21
CA PRO A 409 35.39 -7.58 -13.07
C PRO A 409 34.16 -6.66 -13.22
N PHE A 410 33.17 -7.11 -14.00
CA PHE A 410 31.91 -6.39 -14.21
C PHE A 410 31.08 -6.18 -12.93
N LYS A 411 31.37 -6.91 -11.85
CA LYS A 411 30.71 -6.70 -10.55
C LYS A 411 30.86 -5.27 -10.04
N GLU A 412 31.97 -4.60 -10.37
CA GLU A 412 32.20 -3.20 -9.99
C GLU A 412 31.21 -2.23 -10.64
N ALA A 413 30.61 -2.61 -11.78
CA ALA A 413 29.66 -1.78 -12.51
C ALA A 413 28.37 -1.51 -11.73
N ILE A 414 28.04 -2.32 -10.72
CA ILE A 414 26.84 -2.11 -9.89
C ILE A 414 26.95 -0.87 -9.00
N ARG A 415 28.19 -0.44 -8.71
CA ARG A 415 28.48 0.73 -7.87
C ARG A 415 28.41 2.04 -8.64
N ASP A 416 28.37 1.97 -9.97
CA ASP A 416 28.17 3.12 -10.83
C ASP A 416 26.66 3.41 -10.91
N PRO A 417 26.17 4.50 -10.29
CA PRO A 417 24.74 4.76 -10.26
C PRO A 417 24.26 5.21 -11.65
N LEU A 418 23.08 4.77 -12.05
CA LEU A 418 22.55 5.00 -13.39
C LEU A 418 21.97 6.42 -13.52
N PRO A 419 22.43 7.26 -14.46
CA PRO A 419 21.91 8.61 -14.60
C PRO A 419 20.47 8.58 -15.14
N ILE A 420 19.57 9.34 -14.51
CA ILE A 420 18.18 9.52 -14.97
C ILE A 420 18.16 10.71 -15.94
N LYS A 421 18.28 10.43 -17.23
CA LYS A 421 18.28 11.44 -18.31
C LYS A 421 16.90 12.00 -18.60
N LYS A 422 15.86 11.18 -18.43
CA LYS A 422 14.47 11.53 -18.75
C LYS A 422 13.55 11.33 -17.56
N SER A 423 12.78 12.37 -17.25
CA SER A 423 11.67 12.26 -16.31
C SER A 423 10.48 11.56 -16.94
N SER A 424 9.70 10.80 -16.16
CA SER A 424 8.49 10.14 -16.67
C SER A 424 7.47 11.11 -17.28
N LYS A 425 7.56 12.41 -16.97
CA LYS A 425 6.71 13.46 -17.55
C LYS A 425 7.10 13.85 -18.98
N GLU A 426 8.38 13.72 -19.34
CA GLU A 426 8.90 14.12 -20.64
C GLU A 426 8.61 13.09 -21.74
N ILE A 427 8.20 11.89 -21.34
CA ILE A 427 7.96 10.78 -22.26
C ILE A 427 6.62 10.97 -22.97
N GLU A 428 6.68 11.29 -24.26
CA GLU A 428 5.51 11.35 -25.13
C GLU A 428 4.90 9.96 -25.38
N LEU A 429 3.76 9.67 -24.75
CA LEU A 429 3.05 8.38 -24.88
C LEU A 429 2.74 7.97 -26.33
N LYS A 430 2.55 8.95 -27.22
CA LYS A 430 2.27 8.71 -28.65
C LYS A 430 3.47 8.06 -29.36
N LYS A 431 4.70 8.40 -28.96
CA LYS A 431 5.94 7.88 -29.56
C LYS A 431 6.32 6.50 -29.03
N MET A 432 5.76 6.08 -27.89
CA MET A 432 6.05 4.78 -27.29
C MET A 432 5.45 3.63 -28.11
N THR A 433 6.21 2.53 -28.22
CA THR A 433 5.71 1.28 -28.79
C THR A 433 4.59 0.68 -27.92
N THR A 434 3.76 -0.20 -28.49
CA THR A 434 2.70 -0.89 -27.73
C THR A 434 3.26 -1.68 -26.55
N SER A 435 4.42 -2.33 -26.73
CA SER A 435 5.10 -3.06 -25.65
C SER A 435 5.50 -2.12 -24.51
N SER A 436 6.06 -0.96 -24.84
CA SER A 436 6.48 0.01 -23.84
C SER A 436 5.31 0.65 -23.10
N ARG A 437 4.18 0.87 -23.80
CA ARG A 437 2.93 1.28 -23.14
C ARG A 437 2.44 0.24 -22.14
N PHE A 438 2.50 -1.04 -22.49
CA PHE A 438 2.15 -2.13 -21.59
C PHE A 438 3.07 -2.19 -20.38
N MET A 439 4.40 -2.13 -20.57
CA MET A 439 5.37 -2.11 -19.47
C MET A 439 5.16 -0.90 -18.54
N ARG A 440 4.79 0.26 -19.09
CA ARG A 440 4.48 1.45 -18.30
C ARG A 440 3.19 1.29 -17.48
N PHE A 441 2.17 0.67 -18.07
CA PHE A 441 0.94 0.35 -17.36
C PHE A 441 1.22 -0.63 -16.21
N GLU A 442 1.95 -1.70 -16.49
CA GLU A 442 2.36 -2.71 -15.51
C GLU A 442 3.14 -2.08 -14.34
N TYR A 443 4.18 -1.29 -14.62
CA TYR A 443 4.93 -0.57 -13.58
C TYR A 443 4.01 0.31 -12.72
N LYS A 444 3.08 1.06 -13.34
CA LYS A 444 2.14 1.90 -12.59
C LYS A 444 1.22 1.06 -11.69
N SER A 445 0.76 -0.09 -12.17
CA SER A 445 -0.07 -1.02 -11.41
C SER A 445 0.70 -1.61 -10.23
N ILE A 446 1.95 -2.05 -10.43
CA ILE A 446 2.83 -2.54 -9.36
C ILE A 446 3.10 -1.43 -8.35
N ARG A 447 3.42 -0.21 -8.80
CA ARG A 447 3.67 0.92 -7.90
C ARG A 447 2.43 1.31 -7.10
N PHE A 448 1.26 1.27 -7.73
CA PHE A 448 -0.01 1.52 -7.06
C PHE A 448 -0.25 0.45 -5.97
N PHE A 449 -0.15 -0.83 -6.31
CA PHE A 449 -0.24 -1.92 -5.34
C PHE A 449 0.79 -1.77 -4.20
N TYR A 450 2.03 -1.42 -4.54
CA TYR A 450 3.10 -1.22 -3.57
C TYR A 450 2.73 -0.16 -2.52
N VAL A 451 2.36 1.04 -3.00
CA VAL A 451 2.08 2.19 -2.13
C VAL A 451 0.75 2.07 -1.40
N SER A 452 -0.29 1.54 -2.05
CA SER A 452 -1.63 1.49 -1.47
C SER A 452 -1.81 0.31 -0.53
N PHE A 453 -1.23 -0.84 -0.84
CA PHE A 453 -1.48 -2.07 -0.10
C PHE A 453 -0.20 -2.63 0.52
N TYR A 454 0.77 -2.98 -0.31
CA TYR A 454 1.86 -3.85 0.10
C TYR A 454 2.70 -3.25 1.23
N TYR A 455 3.15 -2.00 1.07
CA TYR A 455 4.04 -1.34 2.03
C TYR A 455 3.45 -1.25 3.44
N TYR A 456 2.15 -0.95 3.56
CA TYR A 456 1.51 -0.67 4.84
C TYR A 456 0.78 -1.88 5.44
N PHE A 457 0.13 -2.72 4.62
CA PHE A 457 -0.89 -3.67 5.11
C PHE A 457 -0.44 -5.12 5.12
N THR A 458 0.60 -5.48 4.36
CA THR A 458 1.05 -6.87 4.26
C THR A 458 1.36 -7.52 5.61
N PRO A 459 2.10 -6.87 6.54
CA PRO A 459 2.36 -7.47 7.86
C PRO A 459 1.09 -7.78 8.65
N TYR A 460 0.07 -6.91 8.53
CA TYR A 460 -1.20 -7.04 9.25
C TYR A 460 -2.11 -8.14 8.69
N LEU A 461 -1.79 -8.67 7.50
CA LEU A 461 -2.47 -9.87 7.01
C LEU A 461 -2.29 -11.03 7.98
N THR A 462 -1.16 -11.13 8.70
CA THR A 462 -1.02 -12.18 9.72
C THR A 462 -2.07 -12.12 10.83
N CYS A 463 -2.49 -10.92 11.24
CA CYS A 463 -3.56 -10.76 12.22
C CYS A 463 -4.89 -11.26 11.64
N ILE A 464 -5.19 -10.89 10.39
CA ILE A 464 -6.43 -11.30 9.71
C ILE A 464 -6.45 -12.83 9.54
N PHE A 465 -5.36 -13.42 9.08
CA PHE A 465 -5.26 -14.88 8.88
C PHE A 465 -5.33 -15.64 10.21
N THR A 466 -4.68 -15.12 11.26
CA THR A 466 -4.68 -15.79 12.58
C THR A 466 -6.05 -15.77 13.25
N TYR A 467 -6.83 -14.70 13.13
CA TYR A 467 -8.12 -14.60 13.82
C TYR A 467 -9.30 -15.00 12.94
N VAL A 468 -9.46 -14.36 11.78
CA VAL A 468 -10.67 -14.50 10.95
C VAL A 468 -10.74 -15.88 10.31
N LEU A 469 -9.63 -16.36 9.76
CA LEU A 469 -9.62 -17.65 9.06
C LEU A 469 -9.56 -18.84 10.02
N ALA A 470 -8.88 -18.69 11.17
CA ALA A 470 -8.83 -19.75 12.17
C ALA A 470 -10.21 -19.99 12.81
N GLU A 471 -10.96 -18.92 13.13
CA GLU A 471 -12.32 -19.03 13.66
C GLU A 471 -13.25 -19.71 12.63
N TYR A 472 -13.21 -19.27 11.38
CA TYR A 472 -13.99 -19.88 10.30
C TYR A 472 -13.64 -21.37 10.04
N SER A 473 -12.37 -21.75 10.26
CA SER A 473 -11.94 -23.14 10.12
C SER A 473 -12.43 -24.05 11.25
N GLN A 474 -12.62 -23.51 12.46
CA GLN A 474 -13.13 -24.29 13.59
C GLN A 474 -14.61 -24.62 13.41
N ASP A 475 -15.41 -23.65 12.93
CA ASP A 475 -16.84 -23.85 12.68
C ASP A 475 -17.12 -24.94 11.62
N LYS A 476 -16.24 -25.07 10.62
CA LYS A 476 -16.39 -26.12 9.59
C LYS A 476 -16.02 -27.53 10.04
N LYS A 477 -15.24 -27.69 11.12
CA LYS A 477 -14.96 -29.01 11.71
C LYS A 477 -16.09 -29.48 12.64
N LEU A 478 -17.03 -28.59 12.98
CA LEU A 478 -18.21 -28.88 13.81
C LEU A 478 -19.44 -29.33 13.00
N ILE A 479 -19.36 -29.30 11.66
CA ILE A 479 -20.37 -29.81 10.70
C ILE A 479 -19.82 -31.10 10.10
#